data_AF-A0A7J5BXA7-F1
#
_entry.id   AF-A0A7J5BXA7-F1
#
_cell.length_a   1.000
_cell.length_b   1.000
_cell.length_c   1.000
_cell.angle_alpha   90.00
_cell.angle_beta   90.00
_cell.angle_gamma   90.00
#
_symmetry.space_group_name_H-M   'P 1'
#
loop_
_entity.id
_entity.type
_entity.pdbx_description
1 polymer ?
#
loop_
_entity_poly.entity_id
_entity_poly.type
_entity_poly.pdbx_seq_one_letter_code
_entity_poly.pdbx_strand_id
1 'polypeptide(L)'
;MSVLDSRITVPVKLEPALYRTLRAIADRKGCQVHHLLEQLAERATQPKRTPSSTHQPRPGDPGVTIPDGYRHKPVPDGDPLFDDLEDLHRHGCTDAQISARLGLTLDHARRLRRRLGLKPNSPYQHRRQQITELHGEGLNDQEIADKLGITPQSVCDTRRTLGLPSNYDRKVTRR
;
A
#
# COMPACT_ATOMS: atom_id res chain seq x y z
N MET A 1 30.06 11.39 -41.49
CA MET A 1 29.04 10.45 -41.98
C MET A 1 27.70 10.92 -41.46
N SER A 2 26.83 11.40 -42.35
CA SER A 2 25.56 12.02 -42.01
C SER A 2 24.58 10.97 -41.48
N VAL A 3 24.12 11.15 -40.24
CA VAL A 3 23.05 10.32 -39.67
C VAL A 3 21.75 10.74 -40.38
N LEU A 4 21.14 9.82 -41.12
CA LEU A 4 19.88 10.05 -41.82
C LEU A 4 18.77 10.35 -40.80
N ASP A 5 18.34 11.62 -40.73
CA ASP A 5 17.18 12.09 -39.97
C ASP A 5 15.92 11.44 -40.58
N SER A 6 15.62 10.22 -40.13
CA SER A 6 14.54 9.38 -40.66
C SER A 6 13.22 9.82 -40.04
N ARG A 7 12.73 11.00 -40.41
CA ARG A 7 11.42 11.49 -39.97
C ARG A 7 10.32 10.76 -40.71
N ILE A 8 9.61 9.87 -40.01
CA ILE A 8 8.45 9.16 -40.54
C ILE A 8 7.19 9.93 -40.14
N THR A 9 6.45 10.44 -41.13
CA THR A 9 5.15 11.09 -40.89
C THR A 9 4.04 10.05 -40.97
N VAL A 10 3.38 9.77 -39.85
CA VAL A 10 2.24 8.84 -39.79
C VAL A 10 0.94 9.64 -39.63
N PRO A 11 0.03 9.62 -40.62
CA PRO A 11 -1.28 10.24 -40.47
C PRO A 11 -2.17 9.39 -39.53
N VAL A 12 -2.54 9.95 -38.38
CA VAL A 12 -3.38 9.28 -37.38
C VAL A 12 -4.81 9.81 -37.48
N LYS A 13 -5.78 8.92 -37.72
CA LYS A 13 -7.21 9.24 -37.62
C LYS A 13 -7.67 9.02 -36.18
N LEU A 14 -8.14 10.09 -35.54
CA LEU A 14 -8.65 10.04 -34.16
C LEU A 14 -10.14 10.39 -34.15
N GLU A 15 -10.92 9.64 -33.38
CA GLU A 15 -12.31 9.98 -33.11
C GLU A 15 -12.42 11.35 -32.43
N PRO A 16 -13.41 12.19 -32.76
CA PRO A 16 -13.52 13.54 -32.21
C PRO A 16 -13.58 13.58 -30.67
N ALA A 17 -14.23 12.59 -30.05
CA ALA A 17 -14.30 12.48 -28.59
C ALA A 17 -12.93 12.20 -27.95
N LEU A 18 -12.12 11.37 -28.61
CA LEU A 18 -10.79 11.01 -28.15
C LEU A 18 -9.81 12.19 -28.30
N TYR A 19 -9.90 12.92 -29.42
CA TYR A 19 -9.11 14.14 -29.62
C TYR A 19 -9.41 15.22 -28.56
N ARG A 20 -10.68 15.44 -28.22
CA ARG A 20 -11.07 16.39 -27.15
C ARG A 20 -10.45 16.02 -25.81
N THR A 21 -10.48 14.74 -25.46
CA THR A 21 -9.88 14.23 -24.22
C THR A 21 -8.36 14.42 -24.22
N LEU A 22 -7.68 14.04 -25.29
CA LEU A 22 -6.24 14.22 -25.42
C LEU A 22 -5.85 15.70 -25.34
N ARG A 23 -6.62 16.58 -25.98
CA ARG A 23 -6.37 18.03 -25.93
C ARG A 23 -6.50 18.59 -24.52
N ALA A 24 -7.53 18.21 -23.77
CA ALA A 24 -7.67 18.61 -22.38
C ALA A 24 -6.49 18.14 -21.49
N ILE A 25 -5.95 16.95 -21.75
CA ILE A 25 -4.76 16.44 -21.05
C ILE A 25 -3.51 17.23 -21.48
N ALA A 26 -3.39 17.56 -22.75
CA ALA A 26 -2.27 18.31 -23.32
C ALA A 26 -2.22 19.74 -22.75
N ASP A 27 -3.37 20.42 -22.69
CA ASP A 27 -3.50 21.77 -22.13
C ASP A 27 -3.10 21.81 -20.64
N ARG A 28 -3.53 20.80 -19.86
CA ARG A 28 -3.13 20.66 -18.44
C ARG A 28 -1.63 20.44 -18.26
N LYS A 29 -0.98 19.80 -19.23
CA LYS A 29 0.47 19.51 -19.21
C LYS A 29 1.30 20.58 -19.91
N GLY A 30 0.67 21.61 -20.50
CA GLY A 30 1.36 22.64 -21.28
C GLY A 30 2.05 22.11 -22.54
N CYS A 31 1.57 20.99 -23.11
CA CYS A 31 2.16 20.38 -24.30
C CYS A 31 1.14 20.24 -25.43
N GLN A 32 1.59 19.96 -26.65
CA GLN A 32 0.70 19.69 -27.78
C GLN A 32 0.27 18.21 -27.82
N VAL A 33 -0.88 17.93 -28.44
CA VAL A 33 -1.44 16.56 -28.55
C VAL A 33 -0.48 15.58 -29.23
N HIS A 34 0.29 16.03 -30.21
CA HIS A 34 1.24 15.16 -30.91
C HIS A 34 2.38 14.65 -30.01
N HIS A 35 2.83 15.44 -29.02
CA HIS A 35 3.81 14.98 -28.02
C HIS A 35 3.25 13.88 -27.10
N LEU A 36 1.94 13.90 -26.82
CA LEU A 36 1.31 12.80 -26.08
C LEU A 36 1.25 11.52 -26.92
N LEU A 37 0.95 11.65 -28.21
CA LEU A 37 0.95 10.51 -29.14
C LEU A 37 2.36 9.94 -29.33
N GLU A 38 3.36 10.80 -29.39
CA GLU A 38 4.78 10.43 -29.43
C GLU A 38 5.19 9.66 -28.17
N GLN A 39 4.88 10.18 -26.98
CA GLN A 39 5.13 9.46 -25.71
C GLN A 39 4.41 8.11 -25.62
N LEU A 40 3.19 8.02 -26.17
CA LEU A 40 2.45 6.76 -26.24
C LEU A 40 3.11 5.77 -27.22
N ALA A 41 3.56 6.24 -28.37
CA ALA A 41 4.26 5.44 -29.36
C ALA A 41 5.62 4.95 -28.82
N GLU A 42 6.38 5.81 -28.13
CA GLU A 42 7.62 5.44 -27.43
C GLU A 42 7.35 4.38 -26.36
N ARG A 43 6.29 4.55 -25.56
CA ARG A 43 5.94 3.59 -24.51
C ARG A 43 5.42 2.27 -25.07
N ALA A 44 4.81 2.27 -26.25
CA ALA A 44 4.33 1.07 -26.94
C ALA A 44 5.45 0.31 -27.67
N THR A 45 6.48 1.03 -28.15
CA THR A 45 7.66 0.45 -28.81
C THR A 45 8.71 0.00 -27.80
N GLN A 46 8.71 0.53 -26.57
CA GLN A 46 9.40 -0.12 -25.47
C GLN A 46 8.83 -1.53 -25.31
N PRO A 47 9.67 -2.59 -25.30
CA PRO A 47 9.19 -3.94 -25.04
C PRO A 47 8.42 -3.86 -23.73
N LYS A 48 7.15 -4.29 -23.76
CA LYS A 48 6.29 -4.42 -22.57
C LYS A 48 7.21 -5.00 -21.52
N ARG A 49 7.60 -4.17 -20.54
CA ARG A 49 8.34 -4.66 -19.39
C ARG A 49 7.39 -5.68 -18.80
N THR A 50 7.60 -6.95 -19.14
CA THR A 50 7.21 -8.02 -18.26
C THR A 50 7.72 -7.58 -16.90
N PRO A 51 7.00 -7.82 -15.80
CA PRO A 51 7.68 -7.91 -14.53
C PRO A 51 8.65 -9.11 -14.58
N SER A 52 9.70 -9.03 -15.41
CA SER A 52 11.00 -9.56 -15.06
C SER A 52 11.43 -8.67 -13.90
N SER A 53 11.35 -9.08 -12.62
CA SER A 53 11.81 -10.35 -12.08
C SER A 53 13.07 -10.89 -12.78
N THR A 54 13.90 -9.97 -13.27
CA THR A 54 15.31 -10.17 -13.55
C THR A 54 15.97 -8.88 -13.10
N HIS A 55 16.03 -8.73 -11.78
CA HIS A 55 17.02 -7.88 -11.15
C HIS A 55 18.37 -8.48 -11.57
N GLN A 56 19.04 -7.91 -12.56
CA GLN A 56 20.48 -8.15 -12.66
C GLN A 56 21.08 -7.56 -11.38
N PRO A 57 21.73 -8.35 -10.52
CA PRO A 57 22.42 -7.79 -9.38
C PRO A 57 23.54 -6.91 -9.93
N ARG A 58 23.53 -5.63 -9.55
CA ARG A 58 24.74 -4.82 -9.64
C ARG A 58 25.82 -5.54 -8.83
N PRO A 59 27.08 -5.61 -9.29
CA PRO A 59 28.17 -6.12 -8.48
C PRO A 59 28.33 -5.16 -7.30
N GLY A 60 27.70 -5.50 -6.18
CA GLY A 60 27.58 -4.62 -5.00
C GLY A 60 26.21 -4.61 -4.31
N ASP A 61 25.14 -5.11 -4.95
CA ASP A 61 23.85 -5.28 -4.27
C ASP A 61 23.67 -6.75 -3.84
N PRO A 62 23.96 -7.10 -2.57
CA PRO A 62 23.64 -8.42 -2.09
C PRO A 62 22.13 -8.53 -2.06
N GLY A 63 21.60 -9.40 -2.91
CA GLY A 63 20.26 -9.94 -2.75
C GLY A 63 20.10 -10.34 -1.28
N VAL A 64 19.11 -9.75 -0.62
CA VAL A 64 18.82 -10.00 0.79
C VAL A 64 18.17 -11.38 0.87
N THR A 65 18.96 -12.42 0.68
CA THR A 65 18.84 -13.63 1.47
C THR A 65 19.14 -13.17 2.89
N ILE A 66 18.13 -13.10 3.75
CA ILE A 66 18.39 -13.00 5.19
C ILE A 66 18.84 -14.42 5.58
N PRO A 67 20.14 -14.68 5.82
CA PRO A 67 20.55 -15.96 6.35
C PRO A 67 19.81 -16.22 7.64
N ASP A 68 19.31 -17.44 7.76
CA ASP A 68 18.69 -18.02 8.94
C ASP A 68 19.77 -18.05 10.05
N GLY A 69 19.92 -16.92 10.76
CA GLY A 69 21.11 -16.65 11.57
C GLY A 69 21.56 -15.19 11.65
N TYR A 70 20.84 -14.21 11.09
CA TYR A 70 21.08 -12.80 11.39
C TYR A 70 20.85 -12.54 12.89
N ARG A 71 21.92 -12.66 13.67
CA ARG A 71 21.97 -12.24 15.07
C ARG A 71 21.66 -10.75 15.07
N HIS A 72 20.43 -10.39 15.44
CA HIS A 72 20.00 -9.01 15.51
C HIS A 72 21.00 -8.25 16.40
N LYS A 73 21.79 -7.35 15.79
CA LYS A 73 22.58 -6.41 16.57
C LYS A 73 21.59 -5.66 17.47
N PRO A 74 21.83 -5.61 18.80
CA PRO A 74 20.97 -4.84 19.70
C PRO A 74 20.84 -3.42 19.16
N VAL A 75 19.62 -2.88 19.26
CA VAL A 75 19.32 -1.51 18.84
C VAL A 75 20.30 -0.59 19.60
N PRO A 76 21.02 0.32 18.93
CA PRO A 76 21.78 1.33 19.65
C PRO A 76 20.79 2.15 20.48
N ASP A 77 20.98 2.18 21.80
CA ASP A 77 20.19 3.04 22.66
C ASP A 77 20.43 4.52 22.27
N GLY A 78 19.37 5.23 21.88
CA GLY A 78 19.42 6.68 21.59
C GLY A 78 19.48 7.11 20.13
N ASP A 79 19.12 6.27 19.16
CA ASP A 79 18.91 6.73 17.79
C ASP A 79 17.57 7.50 17.70
N PRO A 80 17.57 8.82 17.41
CA PRO A 80 16.35 9.65 17.42
C PRO A 80 15.29 9.19 16.40
N LEU A 81 15.72 8.48 15.35
CA LEU A 81 14.83 7.88 14.35
C LEU A 81 13.94 6.76 14.93
N PHE A 82 14.39 6.05 15.96
CA PHE A 82 13.59 5.01 16.61
C PHE A 82 12.57 5.64 17.56
N ASP A 83 12.96 6.68 18.30
CA ASP A 83 12.08 7.43 19.19
C ASP A 83 10.97 8.12 18.39
N ASP A 84 11.31 8.82 17.30
CA ASP A 84 10.33 9.46 16.43
C ASP A 84 9.36 8.45 15.80
N LEU A 85 9.86 7.26 15.44
CA LEU A 85 9.01 6.20 14.89
C LEU A 85 8.08 5.63 15.96
N GLU A 86 8.59 5.37 17.16
CA GLU A 86 7.78 4.87 18.27
C GLU A 86 6.69 5.87 18.63
N ASP A 87 7.02 7.16 18.72
CA ASP A 87 6.05 8.22 18.97
C ASP A 87 4.99 8.25 17.88
N LEU A 88 5.36 8.29 16.60
CA LEU A 88 4.39 8.28 15.51
C LEU A 88 3.52 7.01 15.50
N HIS A 89 4.11 5.86 15.84
CA HIS A 89 3.40 4.60 15.97
C HIS A 89 2.40 4.62 17.13
N ARG A 90 2.78 5.21 18.28
CA ARG A 90 1.90 5.41 19.44
C ARG A 90 0.72 6.33 19.12
N HIS A 91 0.92 7.30 18.23
CA HIS A 91 -0.14 8.15 17.70
C HIS A 91 -1.03 7.46 16.65
N GLY A 92 -0.87 6.15 16.43
CA GLY A 92 -1.67 5.37 15.50
C GLY A 92 -1.31 5.56 14.03
N CYS A 93 -0.16 6.18 13.73
CA CYS A 93 0.28 6.33 12.34
C CYS A 93 0.57 4.95 11.74
N THR A 94 0.11 4.76 10.51
CA THR A 94 0.44 3.58 9.70
C THR A 94 1.90 3.63 9.24
N ASP A 95 2.50 2.48 8.92
CA ASP A 95 3.87 2.40 8.39
C ASP A 95 4.09 3.31 7.16
N ALA A 96 3.03 3.54 6.35
CA ALA A 96 3.06 4.44 5.20
C ALA A 96 3.13 5.92 5.62
N GLN A 97 2.35 6.33 6.63
CA GLN A 97 2.38 7.69 7.17
C GLN A 97 3.70 7.98 7.89
N ILE A 98 4.20 7.00 8.65
CA ILE A 98 5.53 7.05 9.28
C ILE A 98 6.61 7.23 8.21
N SER A 99 6.57 6.43 7.14
CA SER A 99 7.56 6.54 6.06
C SER A 99 7.52 7.90 5.36
N ALA A 100 6.32 8.45 5.12
CA ALA A 100 6.16 9.75 4.49
C ALA A 100 6.67 10.89 5.39
N ARG A 101 6.44 10.79 6.70
CA ARG A 101 6.79 11.83 7.67
C ARG A 101 8.27 11.85 8.04
N LEU A 102 8.90 10.67 8.07
CA LEU A 102 10.33 10.52 8.35
C LEU A 102 11.21 10.54 7.08
N GLY A 103 10.62 10.70 5.89
CA GLY A 103 11.34 10.66 4.63
C GLY A 103 11.99 9.30 4.32
N LEU A 104 11.43 8.23 4.90
CA LEU A 104 11.95 6.86 4.75
C LEU A 104 11.20 6.10 3.65
N THR A 105 11.79 5.01 3.19
CA THR A 105 11.06 4.03 2.39
C THR A 105 10.13 3.20 3.28
N LEU A 106 9.01 2.72 2.73
CA LEU A 106 8.04 1.90 3.46
C LEU A 106 8.69 0.65 4.08
N ASP A 107 9.61 0.00 3.35
CA ASP A 107 10.30 -1.19 3.86
C ASP A 107 11.30 -0.87 4.97
N HIS A 108 11.89 0.33 4.96
CA HIS A 108 12.73 0.79 6.05
C HIS A 108 11.90 1.05 7.30
N ALA A 109 10.77 1.76 7.19
CA ALA A 109 9.83 1.97 8.31
C ALA A 109 9.32 0.63 8.88
N ARG A 110 8.95 -0.34 8.03
CA ARG A 110 8.55 -1.69 8.45
C ARG A 110 9.66 -2.45 9.17
N ARG A 111 10.91 -2.25 8.75
CA ARG A 111 12.09 -2.89 9.36
C ARG A 111 12.34 -2.29 10.75
N LEU A 112 12.32 -0.96 10.87
CA LEU A 112 12.48 -0.26 12.13
C LEU A 112 11.38 -0.63 13.12
N ARG A 113 10.11 -0.62 12.68
CA ARG A 113 8.98 -1.10 13.49
C ARG A 113 9.19 -2.53 14.00
N ARG A 114 9.66 -3.43 13.15
CA ARG A 114 9.96 -4.83 13.54
C ARG A 114 11.12 -4.92 14.53
N ARG A 115 12.15 -4.06 14.40
CA ARG A 115 13.26 -3.98 15.36
C ARG A 115 12.81 -3.49 16.74
N LEU A 116 11.81 -2.62 16.79
CA LEU A 116 11.15 -2.17 18.02
C LEU A 116 10.12 -3.17 18.57
N GLY A 117 9.88 -4.30 17.90
CA GLY A 117 8.86 -5.27 18.31
C GLY A 117 7.41 -4.77 18.20
N LEU A 118 7.18 -3.61 17.56
CA LEU A 118 5.87 -3.00 17.44
C LEU A 118 5.03 -3.74 16.38
N LYS A 119 3.75 -3.98 16.67
CA LYS A 119 2.81 -4.59 15.71
C LYS A 119 2.43 -3.59 14.61
N PRO A 120 2.10 -4.01 13.38
CA PRO A 120 1.72 -3.05 12.34
C PRO A 120 0.43 -2.33 12.73
N ASN A 121 0.43 -1.01 12.60
CA ASN A 121 -0.79 -0.19 12.69
C ASN A 121 -1.55 -0.27 11.37
N SER A 122 -1.97 -1.48 10.98
CA SER A 122 -2.85 -1.62 9.83
C SER A 122 -4.27 -1.26 10.29
N PRO A 123 -5.03 -0.45 9.53
CA PRO A 123 -6.43 -0.18 9.84
C PRO A 123 -7.26 -1.47 9.95
N TYR A 124 -6.87 -2.51 9.20
CA TYR A 124 -7.47 -3.84 9.32
C TYR A 124 -7.11 -4.53 10.65
N GLN A 125 -5.86 -4.43 11.11
CA GLN A 125 -5.44 -5.01 12.40
C GLN A 125 -6.02 -4.25 13.59
N HIS A 126 -6.07 -2.92 13.52
CA HIS A 126 -6.73 -2.08 14.50
C HIS A 126 -8.22 -2.46 14.64
N ARG A 127 -8.92 -2.60 13.50
CA ARG A 127 -10.30 -3.08 13.49
C ARG A 127 -10.43 -4.49 14.09
N ARG A 128 -9.51 -5.40 13.76
CA ARG A 128 -9.48 -6.75 14.35
C ARG A 128 -9.31 -6.71 15.87
N GLN A 129 -8.43 -5.85 16.36
CA GLN A 129 -8.19 -5.68 17.81
C GLN A 129 -9.44 -5.13 18.50
N GLN A 130 -10.04 -4.07 17.96
CA GLN A 130 -11.28 -3.50 18.48
C GLN A 130 -12.43 -4.53 18.52
N ILE A 131 -12.59 -5.32 17.46
CA ILE A 131 -13.59 -6.40 17.45
C ILE A 131 -13.30 -7.44 18.53
N THR A 132 -12.03 -7.80 18.73
CA THR A 132 -11.63 -8.79 19.76
C THR A 132 -11.87 -8.25 21.17
N GLU A 133 -11.54 -6.99 21.42
CA GLU A 133 -11.74 -6.33 22.71
C GLU A 133 -13.22 -6.21 23.05
N LEU A 134 -14.04 -5.69 22.14
CA LEU A 134 -15.49 -5.57 22.32
C LEU A 134 -16.18 -6.94 22.44
N HIS A 135 -15.66 -7.97 21.75
CA HIS A 135 -16.14 -9.35 21.91
C HIS A 135 -15.79 -9.92 23.28
N GLY A 136 -14.60 -9.61 23.82
CA GLY A 136 -14.18 -9.96 25.18
C GLY A 136 -14.98 -9.24 26.27
N GLU A 137 -15.49 -8.04 26.00
CA GLU A 137 -16.46 -7.33 26.84
C GLU A 137 -17.85 -8.01 26.86
N GLY A 138 -18.08 -9.03 26.02
CA GLY A 138 -19.33 -9.77 25.95
C GLY A 138 -20.38 -9.19 24.99
N LEU A 139 -20.02 -8.19 24.18
CA LEU A 139 -20.93 -7.62 23.19
C LEU A 139 -21.23 -8.63 22.07
N ASN A 140 -22.43 -8.54 21.50
CA ASN A 140 -22.83 -9.32 20.35
C ASN A 140 -22.36 -8.66 19.03
N ASP A 141 -22.26 -9.44 17.96
CA ASP A 141 -21.76 -9.01 16.64
C ASP A 141 -22.50 -7.77 16.11
N GLN A 142 -23.79 -7.61 16.43
CA GLN A 142 -24.59 -6.43 16.07
C GLN A 142 -24.18 -5.17 16.85
N GLU A 143 -23.98 -5.29 18.16
CA GLU A 143 -23.60 -4.16 19.01
C GLU A 143 -22.17 -3.70 18.71
N ILE A 144 -21.29 -4.65 18.42
CA ILE A 144 -19.92 -4.38 17.93
C ILE A 144 -19.99 -3.64 16.60
N ALA A 145 -20.86 -4.05 15.68
CA ALA A 145 -21.03 -3.42 14.38
C ALA A 145 -21.53 -1.98 14.51
N ASP A 146 -22.53 -1.75 15.37
CA ASP A 146 -23.08 -0.42 15.63
C ASP A 146 -22.05 0.51 16.29
N LYS A 147 -21.26 0.00 17.25
CA LYS A 147 -20.20 0.76 17.95
C LYS A 147 -19.03 1.12 17.03
N LEU A 148 -18.72 0.26 16.06
CA LEU A 148 -17.63 0.47 15.10
C LEU A 148 -18.09 1.12 13.78
N GLY A 149 -19.40 1.31 13.57
CA GLY A 149 -19.96 1.86 12.34
C GLY A 149 -19.70 0.98 11.10
N ILE A 150 -19.62 -0.34 11.29
CA ILE A 150 -19.37 -1.32 10.21
C ILE A 150 -20.55 -2.28 10.06
N THR A 151 -20.52 -3.13 9.03
CA THR A 151 -21.59 -4.12 8.85
C THR A 151 -21.43 -5.30 9.82
N PRO A 152 -22.53 -5.85 10.35
CA PRO A 152 -22.50 -7.07 11.18
C PRO A 152 -21.82 -8.25 10.49
N GLN A 153 -21.97 -8.35 9.17
CA GLN A 153 -21.27 -9.35 8.36
C GLN A 153 -19.74 -9.22 8.46
N SER A 154 -19.21 -7.99 8.42
CA SER A 154 -17.77 -7.75 8.56
C SER A 154 -17.25 -8.16 9.94
N VAL A 155 -18.05 -7.99 10.99
CA VAL A 155 -17.72 -8.46 12.35
C VAL A 155 -17.73 -9.99 12.39
N CYS A 156 -18.77 -10.62 11.85
CA CYS A 156 -18.91 -12.08 11.78
C CYS A 156 -17.73 -12.75 11.04
N ASP A 157 -17.35 -12.23 9.87
CA ASP A 157 -16.23 -12.76 9.09
C ASP A 157 -14.89 -12.59 9.84
N THR A 158 -14.71 -11.44 10.52
CA THR A 158 -13.53 -11.18 11.34
C THR A 158 -13.46 -12.12 12.55
N ARG A 159 -14.59 -12.31 13.24
CA ARG A 159 -14.74 -13.23 14.37
C ARG A 159 -14.42 -14.67 13.96
N ARG A 160 -14.94 -15.13 12.81
CA ARG A 160 -14.64 -16.45 12.25
C ARG A 160 -13.16 -16.61 11.91
N THR A 161 -12.56 -15.60 11.29
CA THR A 161 -11.12 -15.59 10.97
C THR A 161 -10.25 -15.66 12.24
N LEU A 162 -10.75 -15.10 13.34
CA LEU A 162 -10.12 -15.13 14.66
C LEU A 162 -10.43 -16.40 15.48
N GLY A 163 -11.35 -17.26 15.03
CA GLY A 163 -11.78 -18.45 15.76
C GLY A 163 -12.57 -18.16 17.04
N LEU A 164 -13.13 -16.95 17.18
CA LEU A 164 -13.89 -16.55 18.37
C LEU A 164 -15.32 -17.12 18.33
N PRO A 165 -15.89 -17.60 19.45
CA PRO A 165 -17.27 -18.09 19.51
C PRO A 165 -18.28 -16.95 19.35
N SER A 166 -19.51 -17.22 18.91
CA SER A 166 -20.51 -16.14 18.79
C SER A 166 -21.16 -15.84 20.13
N ASN A 167 -21.24 -14.57 20.52
CA ASN A 167 -21.92 -14.13 21.74
C ASN A 167 -23.43 -13.92 21.52
N TYR A 168 -24.08 -14.77 20.72
CA TYR A 168 -25.51 -14.63 20.47
C TYR A 168 -26.30 -14.85 21.77
N ASP A 169 -26.79 -13.75 22.35
CA ASP A 169 -27.97 -13.83 23.19
C ASP A 169 -29.17 -14.10 22.26
N ARG A 170 -29.67 -15.32 22.33
CA ARG A 170 -30.80 -15.78 21.53
C ARG A 170 -32.04 -15.08 22.07
N LYS A 171 -32.28 -13.83 21.67
CA LYS A 171 -33.62 -13.24 21.77
C LYS A 171 -34.50 -13.99 20.80
N VAL A 172 -35.06 -15.08 21.30
CA VAL A 172 -36.15 -15.84 20.69
C VAL A 172 -37.29 -14.85 20.48
N THR A 173 -37.37 -14.26 19.30
CA THR A 173 -38.61 -13.67 18.80
C THR A 173 -39.54 -14.83 18.48
N ARG A 174 -40.24 -15.32 19.52
CA ARG A 174 -41.51 -16.02 19.34
C ARG A 174 -42.44 -15.03 18.64
N ARG A 175 -42.81 -15.34 17.41
CA ARG A 175 -44.00 -14.80 16.75
C ARG A 175 -44.97 -15.94 16.55
#